data_AF-A0A077NKT2-F1
#
_entry.id   AF-A0A077NKT2-F1
#
_cell.length_a   1.000
_cell.length_b   1.000
_cell.length_c   1.000
_cell.angle_alpha   90.00
_cell.angle_beta   90.00
_cell.angle_gamma   90.00
#
_symmetry.space_group_name_H-M   'P 1'
#
loop_
_entity.id
_entity.type
_entity.pdbx_description
1 polymer ?
#
loop_
_entity_poly.entity_id
_entity_poly.type
_entity_poly.pdbx_seq_one_letter_code
_entity_poly.pdbx_strand_id
1 'polypeptide(L)'
;MKIICSDNSKPGFSSPDCFHQDGEPFTFAHLVKRSPNALGGDNYIANVASRNKKLEEVNSSDIISKFKLQNFLESFAVCDEKVSHYVSHLTLEEKTGESYRRMILIDFFLQNRA
;
A
#
# COMPACT_ATOMS: atom_id res chain seq x y z
N MET A 1 1.26 -11.17 -0.78
CA MET A 1 -0.07 -10.57 -1.08
C MET A 1 -0.27 -10.41 -2.60
N LYS A 2 -1.44 -10.74 -3.16
CA LYS A 2 -1.84 -10.42 -4.55
C LYS A 2 -3.14 -9.61 -4.53
N ILE A 3 -3.13 -8.44 -5.16
CA ILE A 3 -4.33 -7.63 -5.44
C ILE A 3 -4.62 -7.70 -6.94
N ILE A 4 -5.90 -7.76 -7.28
CA ILE A 4 -6.41 -7.93 -8.65
C ILE A 4 -7.50 -6.91 -8.89
N CYS A 5 -7.58 -6.38 -10.11
CA CYS A 5 -8.77 -5.67 -10.60
C CYS A 5 -9.10 -6.13 -12.03
N SER A 6 -10.33 -6.64 -12.20
CA SER A 6 -10.88 -7.05 -13.51
C SER A 6 -12.03 -6.14 -13.98
N ASP A 7 -12.51 -5.27 -13.10
CA ASP A 7 -13.59 -4.29 -13.38
C ASP A 7 -13.35 -3.04 -12.55
N ASN A 8 -13.20 -1.88 -13.21
CA ASN A 8 -13.00 -0.59 -12.55
C ASN A 8 -14.20 -0.14 -11.70
N SER A 9 -15.39 -0.72 -11.87
CA SER A 9 -16.52 -0.49 -10.96
C SER A 9 -16.32 -1.13 -9.58
N LYS A 10 -15.38 -2.08 -9.48
CA LYS A 10 -14.98 -2.81 -8.27
C LYS A 10 -13.45 -2.84 -8.18
N PRO A 11 -12.81 -1.70 -7.88
CA PRO A 11 -11.37 -1.62 -7.84
C PRO A 11 -10.78 -2.57 -6.79
N GLY A 12 -9.59 -3.09 -7.07
CA GLY A 12 -8.88 -3.94 -6.11
C GLY A 12 -8.24 -3.11 -5.01
N PHE A 13 -8.38 -3.50 -3.74
CA PHE A 13 -7.77 -2.78 -2.63
C PHE A 13 -7.18 -3.72 -1.59
N SER A 14 -6.23 -3.19 -0.81
CA SER A 14 -5.73 -3.84 0.41
C SER A 14 -6.56 -3.36 1.59
N SER A 15 -6.98 -4.28 2.45
CA SER A 15 -7.64 -3.93 3.71
C SER A 15 -6.57 -3.61 4.77
N PRO A 16 -6.70 -2.53 5.55
CA PRO A 16 -7.80 -1.57 5.53
C PRO A 16 -7.67 -0.54 4.39
N ASP A 17 -8.81 -0.14 3.82
CA ASP A 17 -8.88 0.93 2.80
C ASP A 17 -8.84 2.32 3.47
N CYS A 18 -7.80 2.60 4.24
CA CYS A 18 -7.51 3.91 4.83
C CYS A 18 -6.05 3.97 5.26
N PHE A 19 -5.58 5.14 5.69
CA PHE A 19 -4.27 5.24 6.34
C PHE A 19 -4.26 4.41 7.62
N HIS A 20 -3.28 3.52 7.76
CA HIS A 20 -3.19 2.59 8.88
C HIS A 20 -1.75 2.39 9.35
N GLN A 21 -1.67 1.67 10.45
CA GLN A 21 -0.49 1.08 11.05
C GLN A 21 -0.78 -0.41 11.13
N ASP A 22 0.21 -1.25 10.82
CA ASP A 22 0.03 -2.70 10.75
C ASP A 22 -0.02 -3.32 12.16
N GLY A 23 0.67 -2.69 13.12
CA GLY A 23 0.79 -3.15 14.50
C GLY A 23 2.13 -3.84 14.80
N GLU A 24 2.89 -4.21 13.77
CA GLU A 24 4.25 -4.70 13.87
C GLU A 24 5.26 -3.55 13.86
N PRO A 25 6.32 -3.56 14.71
CA PRO A 25 7.34 -2.50 14.75
C PRO A 25 7.90 -2.07 13.39
N PHE A 26 8.12 -3.05 12.50
CA PHE A 26 8.58 -2.81 11.14
C PHE A 26 7.90 -3.74 10.15
N THR A 27 7.45 -3.18 9.03
CA THR A 27 6.95 -3.90 7.86
C THR A 27 7.79 -3.54 6.65
N PHE A 28 8.29 -4.54 5.94
CA PHE A 28 8.98 -4.37 4.66
C PHE A 28 8.10 -4.86 3.52
N ALA A 29 7.92 -4.04 2.50
CA ALA A 29 7.11 -4.35 1.33
C ALA A 29 7.97 -4.36 0.07
N HIS A 30 8.00 -5.50 -0.61
CA HIS A 30 8.80 -5.72 -1.82
C HIS A 30 7.90 -6.05 -3.01
N LEU A 31 8.03 -5.29 -4.10
CA LEU A 31 7.27 -5.57 -5.33
C LEU A 31 7.82 -6.81 -6.03
N VAL A 32 6.97 -7.82 -6.20
CA VAL A 32 7.32 -9.02 -6.99
C VAL A 32 6.92 -8.83 -8.44
N LYS A 33 5.72 -8.33 -8.68
CA LYS A 33 5.23 -8.11 -10.05
C LYS A 33 4.03 -7.18 -10.05
N ARG A 34 3.96 -6.30 -11.03
CA ARG A 34 2.73 -5.60 -11.43
C ARG A 34 2.46 -5.85 -12.90
N SER A 35 1.21 -5.89 -13.32
CA SER A 35 0.88 -5.93 -14.73
C SER A 35 1.11 -4.55 -15.38
N PRO A 36 1.47 -4.50 -16.68
CA PRO A 36 1.73 -3.23 -17.36
C PRO A 36 0.49 -2.33 -17.47
N ASN A 37 -0.71 -2.92 -17.52
CA ASN A 37 -2.00 -2.23 -17.56
C ASN A 37 -2.54 -1.82 -16.17
N ALA A 38 -1.77 -2.00 -15.10
CA ALA A 38 -2.19 -1.66 -13.75
C ALA A 38 -2.02 -0.15 -13.48
N LEU A 39 -3.14 0.52 -13.23
CA LEU A 39 -3.21 1.88 -12.72
C LEU A 39 -3.37 1.87 -11.18
N GLY A 40 -3.14 3.01 -10.54
CA GLY A 40 -3.15 3.10 -9.07
C GLY A 40 -2.03 2.29 -8.42
N GLY A 41 -2.30 1.74 -7.21
CA GLY A 41 -1.29 1.08 -6.39
C GLY A 41 -0.18 2.02 -5.90
N ASP A 42 -0.49 3.30 -5.80
CA ASP A 42 0.36 4.35 -5.25
C ASP A 42 0.44 4.16 -3.73
N ASN A 43 1.64 4.12 -3.18
CA ASN A 43 1.88 4.03 -1.75
C ASN A 43 2.01 5.46 -1.21
N TYR A 44 1.34 5.72 -0.10
CA TYR A 44 1.36 6.98 0.63
C TYR A 44 1.89 6.72 2.02
N ILE A 45 2.83 7.55 2.45
CA ILE A 45 3.35 7.60 3.82
C ILE A 45 2.93 8.95 4.38
N ALA A 46 2.28 8.93 5.55
CA ALA A 46 1.77 10.13 6.19
C ALA A 46 2.09 10.13 7.70
N ASN A 47 1.84 11.27 8.34
CA ASN A 47 1.90 11.38 9.79
C ASN A 47 0.97 10.36 10.47
N VAL A 48 1.31 9.94 11.69
CA VAL A 48 0.47 8.99 12.49
C VAL A 48 -0.94 9.55 12.73
N ALA A 49 -1.09 10.87 12.83
CA ALA A 49 -2.39 11.55 13.00
C ALA A 49 -3.35 11.39 11.81
N SER A 50 -2.88 10.85 10.68
CA SER A 50 -3.71 10.49 9.53
C SER A 50 -4.34 9.10 9.64
N ARG A 51 -3.98 8.31 10.66
CA ARG A 51 -4.53 6.98 10.86
C ARG A 51 -6.07 7.00 10.90
N ASN A 52 -6.67 5.98 10.31
CA ASN A 52 -8.11 5.76 10.11
C ASN A 52 -8.81 6.76 9.18
N LYS A 53 -8.08 7.68 8.54
CA LYS A 53 -8.64 8.61 7.54
C LYS A 53 -8.52 8.04 6.13
N LYS A 54 -9.50 8.32 5.29
CA LYS A 54 -9.43 8.12 3.84
C LYS A 54 -8.46 9.09 3.19
N LEU A 55 -8.07 8.83 1.96
CA LEU A 55 -7.11 9.68 1.24
C LEU A 55 -7.62 11.11 1.06
N GLU A 56 -8.91 11.27 0.79
CA GLU A 56 -9.61 12.55 0.65
C GLU A 56 -9.77 13.34 1.96
N GLU A 57 -9.58 12.70 3.11
CA GLU A 57 -9.67 13.32 4.44
C GLU A 57 -8.30 13.77 4.99
N VAL A 58 -7.20 13.45 4.29
CA VAL A 58 -5.83 13.77 4.71
C VAL A 58 -5.33 15.00 3.96
N ASN A 59 -4.83 16.00 4.70
CA ASN A 59 -4.21 17.17 4.09
C ASN A 59 -2.94 16.77 3.35
N SER A 60 -2.68 17.40 2.20
CA SER A 60 -1.46 17.16 1.43
C SER A 60 -0.18 17.45 2.22
N SER A 61 -0.22 18.38 3.18
CA SER A 61 0.89 18.68 4.10
C SER A 61 1.20 17.56 5.10
N ASP A 62 0.25 16.66 5.34
CA ASP A 62 0.44 15.50 6.24
C ASP A 62 1.02 14.29 5.49
N ILE A 63 1.09 14.33 4.16
CA ILE A 63 1.68 13.29 3.31
C ILE A 63 3.19 13.53 3.23
N ILE A 64 3.96 12.65 3.86
CA ILE A 64 5.42 12.67 3.89
C ILE A 64 6.00 12.21 2.55
N SER A 65 5.40 11.18 1.95
CA SER A 65 5.85 10.65 0.68
C SER A 65 4.72 9.98 -0.10
N LYS A 66 4.80 10.06 -1.42
CA LYS A 66 3.94 9.36 -2.37
C LYS A 66 4.80 8.75 -3.45
N PHE A 67 4.70 7.45 -3.66
CA PHE A 67 5.49 6.75 -4.68
C PHE A 67 4.80 5.50 -5.20
N LYS A 68 5.23 5.04 -6.37
CA LYS A 68 4.69 3.85 -7.03
C LYS A 68 5.84 2.91 -7.36
N LEU A 69 5.81 1.72 -6.78
CA LEU A 69 6.76 0.67 -7.13
C LEU A 69 6.44 0.15 -8.53
N GLN A 70 7.45 0.11 -9.40
CA GLN A 70 7.34 -0.30 -10.80
C GLN A 70 8.15 -1.57 -11.09
N ASN A 71 9.36 -1.66 -10.54
CA ASN A 71 10.33 -2.69 -10.91
C ASN A 71 10.42 -3.82 -9.88
N PHE A 72 10.90 -4.99 -10.32
CA PHE A 72 11.10 -6.15 -9.45
C PHE A 72 12.03 -5.80 -8.29
N LEU A 73 11.58 -6.13 -7.07
CA LEU A 73 12.23 -5.85 -5.79
C LEU A 73 12.44 -4.38 -5.45
N GLU A 74 11.77 -3.45 -6.14
CA GLU A 74 11.59 -2.12 -5.56
C GLU A 74 10.81 -2.26 -4.25
N SER A 75 11.30 -1.56 -3.24
CA SER A 75 10.96 -1.86 -1.85
C SER A 75 10.83 -0.59 -1.03
N PHE A 76 10.02 -0.67 0.02
CA PHE A 76 10.04 0.30 1.11
C PHE A 76 9.85 -0.44 2.44
N ALA A 77 10.19 0.24 3.52
CA ALA A 77 9.92 -0.20 4.87
C ALA A 77 9.25 0.91 5.64
N VAL A 78 8.38 0.56 6.57
CA VAL A 78 7.79 1.47 7.54
C VAL A 78 8.26 1.09 8.95
N CYS A 79 8.60 2.09 9.74
CA CYS A 79 8.65 1.96 11.19
C CYS A 79 7.27 2.36 11.69
N ASP A 80 6.48 1.36 12.09
CA ASP A 80 5.03 1.49 12.23
C ASP A 80 4.67 2.59 13.21
N GLU A 81 5.35 2.70 14.35
CA GLU A 81 5.11 3.75 15.35
C GLU A 81 5.38 5.20 14.86
N LYS A 82 6.09 5.39 13.74
CA LYS A 82 6.48 6.72 13.26
C LYS A 82 5.58 7.27 12.15
N VAL A 83 4.84 6.42 11.46
CA VAL A 83 4.06 6.82 10.28
C VAL A 83 2.73 6.09 10.23
N SER A 84 1.80 6.61 9.44
CA SER A 84 0.71 5.80 8.88
C SER A 84 0.94 5.63 7.38
N HIS A 85 0.38 4.58 6.80
CA HIS A 85 0.54 4.32 5.37
C HIS A 85 -0.77 3.86 4.72
N TYR A 86 -0.88 4.10 3.42
CA TYR A 86 -2.03 3.73 2.60
C TYR A 86 -1.54 3.32 1.21
N VAL A 87 -2.27 2.40 0.56
CA VAL A 87 -2.06 2.09 -0.85
C VAL A 87 -3.35 2.37 -1.62
N SER A 88 -3.26 3.17 -2.67
CA SER A 88 -4.43 3.46 -3.49
C SER A 88 -4.95 2.21 -4.18
N HIS A 89 -6.25 2.21 -4.38
CA HIS A 89 -6.97 1.28 -5.24
C HIS A 89 -6.21 0.94 -6.53
N LEU A 90 -6.18 -0.34 -6.87
CA LEU A 90 -5.70 -0.86 -8.13
C LEU A 90 -6.85 -0.83 -9.15
N THR A 91 -6.60 -0.20 -10.28
CA THR A 91 -7.52 -0.12 -11.42
C THR A 91 -6.82 -0.62 -12.68
N LEU A 92 -7.58 -0.87 -13.75
CA LEU A 92 -7.05 -1.27 -15.05
C LEU A 92 -7.22 -0.16 -16.10
N GLU A 93 -6.20 0.03 -16.94
CA GLU A 93 -6.17 1.08 -17.97
C GLU A 93 -7.20 0.87 -19.10
N GLU A 94 -7.43 -0.39 -19.50
CA GLU A 94 -8.41 -0.78 -20.51
C GLU A 94 -9.45 -1.71 -19.89
N LYS A 95 -10.74 -1.62 -20.26
CA LYS A 95 -11.80 -2.48 -19.70
C LYS A 95 -11.69 -3.97 -20.09
N THR A 96 -10.68 -4.35 -20.85
CA THR A 96 -10.44 -5.70 -21.33
C THR A 96 -9.25 -6.30 -20.59
N GLY A 97 -9.50 -7.39 -19.84
CA GLY A 97 -8.46 -8.16 -19.15
C GLY A 97 -8.45 -7.99 -17.62
N GLU A 98 -7.33 -8.33 -17.01
CA GLU A 98 -7.08 -8.26 -15.56
C GLU A 98 -5.82 -7.41 -15.32
N SER A 99 -5.85 -6.57 -14.30
CA SER A 99 -4.65 -5.95 -13.72
C SER A 99 -4.31 -6.59 -12.37
N TYR A 100 -3.02 -6.64 -12.02
CA TYR A 100 -2.60 -7.19 -10.74
C TYR A 100 -1.36 -6.51 -10.16
N ARG A 101 -1.24 -6.59 -8.83
CA ARG A 101 -0.04 -6.23 -8.06
C ARG A 101 0.27 -7.35 -7.06
N ARG A 102 1.52 -7.81 -7.05
CA ARG A 102 2.02 -8.88 -6.18
C ARG A 102 3.16 -8.37 -5.32
N MET A 103 3.02 -8.51 -4.02
CA MET A 103 3.96 -8.05 -3.00
C MET A 103 4.41 -9.22 -2.12
N ILE A 104 5.66 -9.16 -1.65
CA ILE A 104 6.10 -9.83 -0.43
C ILE A 104 6.02 -8.80 0.68
N LEU A 105 5.43 -9.20 1.82
CA LEU A 105 5.46 -8.43 3.07
C LEU A 105 6.29 -9.24 4.07
N ILE A 106 7.17 -8.56 4.80
CA ILE A 106 8.00 -9.14 5.85
C ILE A 106 7.84 -8.28 7.09
N ASP A 107 7.21 -8.86 8.11
CA ASP A 107 6.83 -8.17 9.32
C ASP A 107 7.69 -8.66 10.49
N PHE A 108 8.11 -7.73 11.34
CA PHE A 108 8.99 -8.02 12.48
C PHE A 108 8.25 -7.86 13.79
N PHE A 109 8.24 -8.90 14.62
CA PHE A 109 7.62 -8.89 15.94
C PHE A 109 8.69 -8.87 17.03
N LEU A 110 8.45 -8.10 18.09
CA LEU A 110 9.26 -8.18 19.30
C LEU A 110 8.93 -9.48 20.03
N GLN A 111 9.94 -10.31 20.24
CA GLN A 111 9.81 -11.48 21.09
C GLN A 111 10.11 -11.09 22.54
N ASN A 112 9.08 -11.04 23.38
CA ASN A 112 9.27 -10.94 24.82
C ASN A 112 9.90 -12.24 25.31
N ARG A 113 11.20 -12.22 25.60
CA ARG A 113 11.83 -13.30 26.37
C ARG A 113 11.55 -13.02 27.84
N ALA A 114 10.75 -13.88 28.44
CA ALA A 114 10.59 -13.95 29.90
C ALA A 114 11.89 -14.41 30.55
#